data_AF-A0A7J8IEP3-F1
#
_entry.id   AF-A0A7J8IEP3-F1
#
_cell.length_a   1.000
_cell.length_b   1.000
_cell.length_c   1.000
_cell.angle_alpha   90.00
_cell.angle_beta   90.00
_cell.angle_gamma   90.00
#
_symmetry.space_group_name_H-M   'P 1'
#
loop_
_entity.id
_entity.type
_entity.pdbx_description
1 polymer ?
#
loop_
_entity_poly.entity_id
_entity_poly.type
_entity_poly.pdbx_seq_one_letter_code
_entity_poly.pdbx_strand_id
1 'polypeptide(L)'
;MQPRGSWTRVRNGRWAPSLPSRWAPGTGRLLLLTLGLGLAGAQQAAEEVPVQPGFDARKVEGRWLTIQLAASRADLVSPDDPLRLALHSIRSRDADLELVLFWTGEGVCRGMNVTVHPTGLQGQYRGSFEGGGSMLVHFVSTDYSSLILYVRFEDGGEVTSLWALLARSVPEDPEWRGEYLRRIRGSRLQEVPVFNLDGKR
;
A
#
# COMPACT_ATOMS: atom_id res chain seq x y z
N MET A 1 -54.87 10.09 -32.71
CA MET A 1 -55.70 9.21 -33.56
C MET A 1 -54.93 7.91 -33.80
N GLN A 2 -55.50 6.75 -33.42
CA GLN A 2 -54.97 5.40 -33.73
C GLN A 2 -54.97 5.11 -35.24
N PRO A 3 -54.25 4.06 -35.67
CA PRO A 3 -54.90 3.02 -36.46
C PRO A 3 -54.97 1.69 -35.70
N ARG A 4 -56.14 1.06 -35.81
CA ARG A 4 -56.58 -0.20 -35.22
C ARG A 4 -56.42 -1.34 -36.23
N GLY A 5 -56.26 -2.56 -35.72
CA GLY A 5 -56.63 -3.80 -36.43
C GLY A 5 -55.63 -4.93 -36.18
N SER A 6 -56.02 -6.17 -35.88
CA SER A 6 -57.35 -6.72 -35.69
C SER A 6 -57.28 -7.94 -34.76
N TRP A 7 -58.20 -7.97 -33.81
CA TRP A 7 -58.48 -9.12 -32.97
C TRP A 7 -59.98 -9.43 -33.21
N THR A 8 -60.38 -10.65 -33.63
CA THR A 8 -61.76 -11.20 -33.62
C THR A 8 -62.12 -12.20 -32.48
N ARG A 9 -63.07 -11.83 -31.62
CA ARG A 9 -63.46 -12.56 -30.39
C ARG A 9 -64.33 -13.77 -30.67
N VAL A 10 -63.94 -14.95 -30.16
CA VAL A 10 -64.85 -16.10 -30.05
C VAL A 10 -65.33 -16.25 -28.61
N ARG A 11 -66.66 -16.25 -28.44
CA ARG A 11 -67.40 -16.39 -27.16
C ARG A 11 -67.55 -17.86 -26.71
N ASN A 12 -66.56 -18.69 -27.09
CA ASN A 12 -66.11 -19.92 -26.42
C ASN A 12 -64.67 -19.74 -25.86
N GLY A 13 -64.26 -18.48 -25.69
CA GLY A 13 -63.16 -18.03 -24.82
C GLY A 13 -61.74 -18.18 -25.36
N ARG A 14 -61.51 -18.85 -26.49
CA ARG A 14 -60.15 -19.03 -27.02
C ARG A 14 -59.88 -18.18 -28.25
N TRP A 15 -58.78 -17.46 -28.15
CA TRP A 15 -58.04 -16.89 -29.26
C TRP A 15 -56.82 -17.76 -29.47
N ALA A 16 -56.72 -18.43 -30.61
CA ALA A 16 -55.63 -19.35 -30.90
C ALA A 16 -54.67 -18.71 -31.91
N PRO A 17 -53.39 -18.47 -31.56
CA PRO A 17 -52.35 -18.34 -32.56
C PRO A 17 -52.10 -19.70 -33.23
N SER A 18 -51.86 -19.71 -34.53
CA SER A 18 -51.47 -20.91 -35.27
C SER A 18 -50.12 -21.44 -34.75
N LEU A 19 -50.11 -22.68 -34.28
CA LEU A 19 -48.92 -23.41 -33.83
C LEU A 19 -48.79 -24.71 -34.62
N PRO A 20 -47.67 -24.96 -35.32
CA PRO A 20 -47.21 -26.32 -35.55
C PRO A 20 -46.51 -26.85 -34.29
N SER A 21 -46.81 -28.10 -34.03
CA SER A 21 -46.60 -28.82 -32.78
C SER A 21 -45.29 -29.61 -32.73
N ARG A 22 -44.67 -29.64 -31.53
CA ARG A 22 -44.22 -30.87 -30.79
C ARG A 22 -43.05 -31.71 -31.37
N TRP A 23 -41.99 -32.14 -30.68
CA TRP A 23 -41.49 -32.12 -29.29
C TRP A 23 -39.96 -32.26 -29.31
N ALA A 24 -39.25 -31.58 -28.40
CA ALA A 24 -38.23 -32.15 -27.52
C ALA A 24 -37.76 -31.05 -26.53
N PRO A 25 -38.15 -31.15 -25.24
CA PRO A 25 -37.80 -30.18 -24.21
C PRO A 25 -36.46 -30.53 -23.57
N GLY A 26 -35.66 -29.52 -23.25
CA GLY A 26 -34.40 -29.77 -22.54
C GLY A 26 -33.38 -28.66 -22.63
N THR A 27 -33.84 -27.42 -22.71
CA THR A 27 -33.32 -26.30 -21.91
C THR A 27 -31.81 -26.30 -21.69
N GLY A 28 -31.07 -25.74 -22.67
CA GLY A 28 -29.99 -24.78 -22.45
C GLY A 28 -29.16 -24.90 -21.16
N ARG A 29 -28.73 -26.11 -20.80
CA ARG A 29 -27.95 -26.40 -19.59
C ARG A 29 -26.54 -26.91 -19.90
N LEU A 30 -26.15 -26.93 -21.18
CA LEU A 30 -24.84 -27.41 -21.61
C LEU A 30 -23.97 -26.34 -22.28
N LEU A 31 -24.37 -25.06 -22.21
CA LEU A 31 -23.57 -23.91 -22.70
C LEU A 31 -23.44 -22.77 -21.68
N LEU A 32 -23.91 -22.97 -20.45
CA LEU A 32 -23.67 -22.04 -19.32
C LEU A 32 -22.73 -22.62 -18.25
N LEU A 33 -22.20 -23.83 -18.50
CA LEU A 33 -21.22 -24.51 -17.65
C LEU A 33 -19.80 -24.47 -18.24
N THR A 34 -19.52 -23.52 -19.12
CA THR A 34 -18.14 -23.09 -19.40
C THR A 34 -17.82 -21.93 -18.46
N LEU A 35 -17.49 -22.32 -17.23
CA LEU A 35 -16.47 -21.65 -16.42
C LEU A 35 -16.58 -20.11 -16.30
N GLY A 36 -17.77 -19.62 -15.93
CA GLY A 36 -17.91 -18.35 -15.20
C GLY A 36 -17.35 -18.42 -13.76
N LEU A 37 -16.43 -19.35 -13.48
CA LEU A 37 -15.90 -19.68 -12.16
C LEU A 37 -14.39 -19.90 -12.29
N GLY A 38 -13.63 -18.82 -12.11
CA GLY A 38 -12.17 -18.81 -12.26
C GLY A 38 -11.56 -17.41 -12.25
N LEU A 39 -12.36 -16.38 -12.55
CA LEU A 39 -12.07 -14.99 -12.17
C LEU A 39 -12.78 -14.63 -10.85
N ALA A 40 -12.76 -15.54 -9.87
CA ALA A 40 -12.83 -15.09 -8.49
C ALA A 40 -11.49 -14.42 -8.23
N GLY A 41 -11.53 -13.11 -7.99
CA GLY A 41 -10.37 -12.26 -8.08
C GLY A 41 -9.15 -12.83 -7.38
N ALA A 42 -8.07 -13.02 -8.13
CA ALA A 42 -6.79 -12.58 -7.62
C ALA A 42 -6.82 -11.04 -7.60
N GLN A 43 -7.67 -10.46 -6.74
CA GLN A 43 -7.11 -9.40 -5.91
C GLN A 43 -5.96 -10.15 -5.24
N GLN A 44 -4.74 -9.92 -5.72
CA GLN A 44 -3.58 -10.13 -4.87
C GLN A 44 -4.04 -9.47 -3.57
N ALA A 45 -4.35 -10.30 -2.56
CA ALA A 45 -4.42 -9.79 -1.22
C ALA A 45 -3.04 -9.17 -1.08
N ALA A 46 -2.96 -7.85 -1.23
CA ALA A 46 -1.74 -7.13 -0.98
C ALA A 46 -1.41 -7.55 0.43
N GLU A 47 -0.45 -8.46 0.56
CA GLU A 47 -0.13 -9.13 1.81
C GLU A 47 -0.04 -8.02 2.83
N GLU A 48 -0.98 -8.01 3.78
CA GLU A 48 -1.13 -6.89 4.70
C GLU A 48 0.22 -6.68 5.33
N VAL A 49 0.81 -5.49 5.13
CA VAL A 49 2.22 -5.28 5.44
C VAL A 49 2.43 -5.59 6.92
N PRO A 50 3.25 -6.61 7.25
CA PRO A 50 3.31 -7.13 8.60
C PRO A 50 3.87 -6.08 9.56
N VAL A 51 3.57 -6.25 10.84
CA VAL A 51 4.08 -5.42 11.94
C VAL A 51 4.84 -6.27 12.95
N GLN A 52 5.80 -5.67 13.64
CA GLN A 52 6.60 -6.32 14.68
C GLN A 52 5.68 -6.82 15.81
N PRO A 53 5.67 -8.13 16.09
CA PRO A 53 4.94 -8.66 17.24
C PRO A 53 5.47 -8.06 18.55
N GLY A 54 4.56 -7.61 19.41
CA GLY A 54 4.95 -7.01 20.70
C GLY A 54 5.67 -5.66 20.56
N PHE A 55 5.43 -4.94 19.47
CA PHE A 55 6.01 -3.61 19.24
C PHE A 55 5.77 -2.67 20.42
N ASP A 56 6.87 -2.06 20.89
CA ASP A 56 6.90 -1.07 21.96
C ASP A 56 7.35 0.28 21.41
N ALA A 57 6.39 1.21 21.34
CA ALA A 57 6.59 2.55 20.80
C ALA A 57 7.64 3.37 21.57
N ARG A 58 7.86 3.09 22.85
CA ARG A 58 8.85 3.84 23.65
C ARG A 58 10.27 3.43 23.32
N LYS A 59 10.49 2.16 22.97
CA LYS A 59 11.82 1.64 22.67
C LYS A 59 12.36 2.09 21.30
N VAL A 60 11.50 2.59 20.42
CA VAL A 60 11.94 3.17 19.13
C VAL A 60 12.36 4.63 19.24
N GLU A 61 12.16 5.29 20.38
CA GLU A 61 12.55 6.69 20.57
C GLU A 61 14.06 6.90 20.41
N GLY A 62 14.45 8.10 19.97
CA GLY A 62 15.84 8.52 19.84
C GLY A 62 16.33 8.54 18.40
N ARG A 63 17.66 8.61 18.24
CA ARG A 63 18.32 8.79 16.94
C ARG A 63 18.32 7.50 16.12
N TRP A 64 18.19 7.65 14.81
CA TRP A 64 18.27 6.59 13.81
C TRP A 64 19.13 7.05 12.62
N LEU A 65 19.76 6.09 11.96
CA LEU A 65 20.49 6.29 10.71
C LEU A 65 19.73 5.53 9.62
N THR A 66 19.35 6.21 8.54
CA THR A 66 18.85 5.56 7.32
C THR A 66 20.00 4.88 6.58
N ILE A 67 19.90 3.56 6.42
CA ILE A 67 20.91 2.69 5.81
C ILE A 67 20.53 2.33 4.38
N GLN A 68 19.26 1.99 4.16
CA GLN A 68 18.71 1.64 2.84
C GLN A 68 17.35 2.29 2.70
N LEU A 69 17.03 2.71 1.48
CA LEU A 69 15.73 3.25 1.12
C LEU A 69 15.30 2.66 -0.23
N ALA A 70 14.03 2.30 -0.32
CA ALA A 70 13.41 1.87 -1.56
C ALA A 70 12.02 2.49 -1.66
N ALA A 71 11.64 2.99 -2.83
CA ALA A 71 10.34 3.62 -3.05
C ALA A 71 9.73 3.21 -4.39
N SER A 72 8.39 3.27 -4.46
CA SER A 72 7.64 2.98 -5.70
C SER A 72 7.74 4.10 -6.73
N ARG A 73 8.19 5.27 -6.29
CA ARG A 73 8.42 6.46 -7.10
C ARG A 73 9.91 6.75 -7.17
N ALA A 74 10.44 6.79 -8.38
CA ALA A 74 11.86 6.92 -8.65
C ALA A 74 12.43 8.26 -8.16
N ASP A 75 11.68 9.35 -8.27
CA ASP A 75 12.04 10.68 -7.80
C ASP A 75 12.32 10.74 -6.29
N LEU A 76 11.70 9.86 -5.50
CA LEU A 76 11.93 9.83 -4.05
C LEU A 76 13.22 9.12 -3.62
N VAL A 77 13.88 8.42 -4.54
CA VAL A 77 15.06 7.60 -4.28
C VAL A 77 16.16 7.77 -5.33
N SER A 78 15.96 8.57 -6.37
CA SER A 78 16.87 8.66 -7.51
C SER A 78 18.22 9.25 -7.09
N PRO A 79 19.35 8.66 -7.50
CA PRO A 79 20.69 9.14 -7.13
C PRO A 79 21.03 10.51 -7.74
N ASP A 80 20.37 10.86 -8.86
CA ASP A 80 20.45 12.17 -9.53
C ASP A 80 19.36 13.13 -9.04
N ASP A 81 18.42 12.65 -8.22
CA ASP A 81 17.44 13.49 -7.56
C ASP A 81 18.07 14.05 -6.28
N PRO A 82 18.04 15.38 -6.07
CA PRO A 82 18.58 15.95 -4.85
C PRO A 82 17.90 15.41 -3.58
N LEU A 83 16.70 14.81 -3.70
CA LEU A 83 15.89 14.30 -2.59
C LEU A 83 16.46 13.06 -1.91
N ARG A 84 17.36 13.28 -0.95
CA ARG A 84 17.78 12.26 0.02
C ARG A 84 16.92 12.34 1.28
N LEU A 85 15.86 11.54 1.35
CA LEU A 85 15.06 11.41 2.58
C LEU A 85 15.80 10.56 3.61
N ALA A 86 16.02 11.12 4.80
CA ALA A 86 16.62 10.41 5.92
C ALA A 86 15.81 10.65 7.19
N LEU A 87 15.47 9.55 7.88
CA LEU A 87 14.93 9.62 9.24
C LEU A 87 16.09 9.89 10.20
N HIS A 88 15.97 10.96 10.97
CA HIS A 88 16.95 11.33 11.99
C HIS A 88 16.58 10.85 13.37
N SER A 89 15.35 11.07 13.81
CA SER A 89 14.91 10.61 15.12
C SER A 89 13.42 10.35 15.18
N ILE A 90 13.03 9.45 16.09
CA ILE A 90 11.65 9.23 16.48
C ILE A 90 11.50 9.77 17.91
N ARG A 91 10.44 10.53 18.17
CA ARG A 91 10.09 11.00 19.51
C ARG A 91 8.68 10.57 19.83
N SER A 92 8.41 10.26 21.09
CA SER A 92 7.04 10.06 21.54
C SER A 92 6.45 11.36 22.06
N ARG A 93 5.14 11.51 21.87
CA ARG A 93 4.34 12.57 22.47
C ARG A 93 3.00 11.96 22.90
N ASP A 94 2.91 11.60 24.16
CA ASP A 94 1.81 10.79 24.70
C ASP A 94 1.67 9.45 23.96
N ALA A 95 0.65 9.30 23.13
CA ALA A 95 0.43 8.13 22.29
C ALA A 95 0.94 8.32 20.84
N ASP A 96 1.22 9.56 20.45
CA ASP A 96 1.69 9.91 19.12
C ASP A 96 3.19 9.72 18.97
N LEU A 97 3.64 9.58 17.73
CA LEU A 97 5.05 9.62 17.37
C LEU A 97 5.33 10.82 16.47
N GLU A 98 6.43 11.52 16.74
CA GLU A 98 6.99 12.55 15.87
C GLU A 98 8.21 11.96 15.14
N LEU A 99 8.12 11.87 13.82
CA LEU A 99 9.22 11.49 12.93
C LEU A 99 9.95 12.75 12.48
N VAL A 100 11.19 12.91 12.94
CA VAL A 100 12.07 14.01 12.50
C VAL A 100 12.87 13.52 11.31
N LEU A 101 12.62 14.13 10.16
CA LEU A 101 13.19 13.77 8.86
C LEU A 101 14.05 14.92 8.35
N PHE A 102 15.10 14.59 7.62
CA PHE A 102 15.79 15.54 6.77
C PHE A 102 15.65 15.12 5.32
N TRP A 103 15.54 16.12 4.46
CA TRP A 103 15.62 15.93 3.03
C TRP A 103 16.60 16.93 2.45
N THR A 104 17.38 16.51 1.46
CA THR A 104 18.19 17.44 0.68
C THR A 104 17.38 17.84 -0.55
N GLY A 105 17.28 19.12 -0.86
CA GLY A 105 16.59 19.60 -2.06
C GLY A 105 17.38 20.74 -2.64
N GLU A 106 17.67 20.69 -3.95
CA GLU A 106 18.54 21.69 -4.62
C GLU A 106 19.87 21.94 -3.87
N GLY A 107 20.42 20.92 -3.21
CA GLY A 107 21.66 21.01 -2.43
C GLY A 107 21.53 21.59 -1.02
N VAL A 108 20.33 21.92 -0.54
CA VAL A 108 20.08 22.39 0.83
C VAL A 108 19.40 21.32 1.66
N CYS A 109 19.98 20.98 2.82
CA CYS A 109 19.38 20.08 3.80
C CYS A 109 18.29 20.83 4.58
N ARG A 110 17.04 20.36 4.50
CA ARG A 110 15.88 20.92 5.20
C ARG A 110 15.29 19.85 6.13
N GLY A 111 14.96 20.24 7.36
CA GLY A 111 14.28 19.39 8.32
C GLY A 111 12.76 19.50 8.18
N MET A 112 12.05 18.40 8.39
CA MET A 112 10.60 18.38 8.59
C MET A 112 10.22 17.42 9.72
N ASN A 113 9.15 17.76 10.44
CA ASN A 113 8.58 16.90 11.46
C ASN A 113 7.23 16.37 10.98
N VAL A 114 7.03 15.07 11.10
CA VAL A 114 5.77 14.43 10.75
C VAL A 114 5.22 13.74 12.00
N THR A 115 4.08 14.23 12.48
CA THR A 115 3.37 13.62 13.59
C THR A 115 2.44 12.51 13.05
N VAL A 116 2.49 11.36 13.71
CA VAL A 116 1.64 10.22 13.39
C VAL A 116 0.93 9.71 14.64
N HIS A 117 -0.32 9.33 14.45
CA HIS A 117 -1.25 8.94 15.51
C HIS A 117 -1.49 7.42 15.49
N PRO A 118 -1.69 6.78 16.63
CA PRO A 118 -2.05 5.36 16.67
C PRO A 118 -3.32 5.07 15.88
N THR A 119 -3.32 3.96 15.13
CA THR A 119 -4.52 3.47 14.44
C THR A 119 -5.42 2.61 15.32
N GLY A 120 -4.95 2.24 16.52
CA GLY A 120 -5.54 1.20 17.37
C GLY A 120 -4.95 -0.19 17.12
N LEU A 121 -4.25 -0.40 16.01
CA LEU A 121 -3.47 -1.61 15.73
C LEU A 121 -2.01 -1.41 16.18
N GLN A 122 -1.45 -2.41 16.85
CA GLN A 122 -0.07 -2.36 17.34
C GLN A 122 0.92 -2.17 16.17
N GLY A 123 1.86 -1.23 16.31
CA GLY A 123 2.89 -0.97 15.30
C GLY A 123 2.37 -0.26 14.03
N GLN A 124 1.11 0.18 13.99
CA GLN A 124 0.54 0.96 12.88
C GLN A 124 0.13 2.37 13.31
N TYR A 125 0.63 3.37 12.58
CA TYR A 125 0.37 4.78 12.83
C TYR A 125 -0.10 5.48 11.56
N ARG A 126 -0.92 6.53 11.71
CA ARG A 126 -1.46 7.33 10.61
C ARG A 126 -1.11 8.79 10.77
N GLY A 127 -0.66 9.42 9.68
CA GLY A 127 -0.48 10.86 9.57
C GLY A 127 -1.41 11.46 8.51
N SER A 128 -1.57 12.78 8.53
CA SER A 128 -2.26 13.55 7.49
C SER A 128 -1.48 14.82 7.18
N PHE A 129 -1.56 15.28 5.94
CA PHE A 129 -0.90 16.50 5.46
C PHE A 129 -1.92 17.59 5.10
N GLU A 130 -1.48 18.84 5.14
CA GLU A 130 -2.24 19.95 4.55
C GLU A 130 -2.45 19.67 3.06
N GLY A 131 -3.71 19.71 2.60
CA GLY A 131 -4.09 19.31 1.24
C GLY A 131 -4.86 17.98 1.15
N GLY A 132 -5.02 17.25 2.27
CA GLY A 132 -5.87 16.05 2.32
C GLY A 132 -5.14 14.73 2.06
N GLY A 133 -3.83 14.77 1.82
CA GLY A 133 -2.99 13.59 1.75
C GLY A 133 -2.92 12.85 3.10
N SER A 134 -2.74 11.54 3.05
CA SER A 134 -2.61 10.68 4.24
C SER A 134 -1.37 9.80 4.18
N MET A 135 -0.89 9.40 5.35
CA MET A 135 0.25 8.51 5.51
C MET A 135 -0.11 7.36 6.44
N LEU A 136 0.31 6.14 6.12
CA LEU A 136 0.23 4.98 6.99
C LEU A 136 1.64 4.43 7.19
N VAL A 137 2.04 4.28 8.45
CA VAL A 137 3.37 3.85 8.88
C VAL A 137 3.26 2.51 9.60
N HIS A 138 4.05 1.53 9.15
CA HIS A 138 4.14 0.20 9.73
C HIS A 138 5.56 -0.02 10.25
N PHE A 139 5.68 -0.34 11.53
CA PHE A 139 6.91 -0.82 12.13
C PHE A 139 7.02 -2.33 11.86
N VAL A 140 7.68 -2.70 10.77
CA VAL A 140 7.60 -4.06 10.19
C VAL A 140 8.39 -5.09 10.99
N SER A 141 9.62 -4.75 11.37
CA SER A 141 10.53 -5.62 12.13
C SER A 141 11.53 -4.76 12.89
N THR A 142 11.78 -5.06 14.16
CA THR A 142 12.78 -4.35 14.97
C THR A 142 13.25 -5.14 16.19
N ASP A 143 14.54 -5.08 16.47
CA ASP A 143 15.14 -5.43 17.77
C ASP A 143 15.44 -4.18 18.63
N TYR A 144 14.93 -3.02 18.20
CA TYR A 144 15.15 -1.67 18.74
C TYR A 144 16.56 -1.09 18.53
N SER A 145 17.49 -1.85 17.96
CA SER A 145 18.80 -1.42 17.46
C SER A 145 18.82 -1.27 15.94
N SER A 146 18.02 -2.06 15.26
CA SER A 146 17.72 -2.08 13.84
C SER A 146 16.21 -2.03 13.63
N LEU A 147 15.75 -1.38 12.57
CA LEU A 147 14.33 -1.19 12.29
C LEU A 147 14.09 -1.22 10.79
N ILE A 148 13.13 -2.03 10.35
CA ILE A 148 12.54 -1.97 9.01
C ILE A 148 11.20 -1.25 9.13
N LEU A 149 11.09 -0.13 8.40
CA LEU A 149 9.89 0.70 8.35
C LEU A 149 9.25 0.59 6.96
N TYR A 150 7.94 0.45 6.92
CA TYR A 150 7.15 0.65 5.70
C TYR A 150 6.27 1.87 5.86
N VAL A 151 6.22 2.70 4.83
CA VAL A 151 5.40 3.90 4.78
C VAL A 151 4.61 3.92 3.47
N ARG A 152 3.31 4.15 3.57
CA ARG A 152 2.41 4.36 2.43
C ARG A 152 1.87 5.79 2.49
N PHE A 153 2.06 6.55 1.43
CA PHE A 153 1.50 7.88 1.23
C PHE A 153 0.39 7.80 0.19
N GLU A 154 -0.71 8.49 0.44
CA GLU A 154 -1.80 8.64 -0.50
C GLU A 154 -2.14 10.12 -0.62
N ASP A 155 -2.02 10.68 -1.81
CA ASP A 155 -2.34 12.08 -2.09
C ASP A 155 -2.91 12.23 -3.50
N GLY A 156 -4.00 12.97 -3.66
CA GLY A 156 -4.62 13.20 -4.97
C GLY A 156 -5.02 11.94 -5.76
N GLY A 157 -5.16 10.78 -5.11
CA GLY A 157 -5.41 9.49 -5.77
C GLY A 157 -4.15 8.71 -6.16
N GLU A 158 -2.97 9.30 -5.99
CA GLU A 158 -1.68 8.66 -6.20
C GLU A 158 -1.20 7.97 -4.92
N VAL A 159 -0.74 6.73 -5.05
CA VAL A 159 -0.23 5.93 -3.92
C VAL A 159 1.27 5.75 -4.08
N THR A 160 2.01 6.14 -3.05
CA THR A 160 3.46 5.97 -2.96
C THR A 160 3.79 5.05 -1.79
N SER A 161 4.66 4.09 -2.00
CA SER A 161 5.16 3.21 -0.94
C SER A 161 6.67 3.36 -0.78
N LEU A 162 7.14 3.29 0.46
CA LEU A 162 8.52 3.48 0.85
C LEU A 162 8.90 2.44 1.91
N TRP A 163 10.09 1.87 1.76
CA TRP A 163 10.70 0.93 2.69
C TRP A 163 12.05 1.47 3.14
N ALA A 164 12.26 1.58 4.45
CA ALA A 164 13.52 2.04 5.01
C ALA A 164 14.13 0.99 5.95
N LEU A 165 15.43 0.74 5.80
CA LEU A 165 16.24 0.07 6.82
C LEU A 165 16.95 1.14 7.66
N LEU A 166 16.76 1.08 8.97
CA LEU A 166 17.25 2.03 9.94
C LEU A 166 18.12 1.30 10.97
N ALA A 167 19.17 1.96 11.46
CA ALA A 167 20.00 1.42 12.54
C ALA A 167 20.43 2.52 13.53
N ARG A 168 20.69 2.17 14.79
CA ARG A 168 21.21 3.10 15.80
C ARG A 168 22.69 3.46 15.58
N SER A 169 23.43 2.56 14.94
CA SER A 169 24.83 2.73 14.53
C SER A 169 25.03 2.15 13.13
N VAL A 170 26.11 2.52 12.45
CA VAL A 170 26.41 1.97 11.11
C VAL A 170 26.49 0.44 11.22
N PRO A 171 25.69 -0.30 10.42
CA PRO A 171 25.50 -1.73 10.67
C PRO A 171 26.74 -2.54 10.26
N GLU A 172 27.17 -3.42 11.17
CA GLU A 172 28.01 -4.59 10.86
C GLU A 172 27.16 -5.84 10.57
N ASP A 173 25.84 -5.81 10.81
CA ASP A 173 24.97 -6.98 10.74
C ASP A 173 24.36 -7.21 9.34
N PRO A 174 24.78 -8.27 8.62
CA PRO A 174 24.24 -8.61 7.31
C PRO A 174 22.82 -9.19 7.36
N GLU A 175 22.34 -9.70 8.49
CA GLU A 175 21.03 -10.36 8.61
C GLU A 175 19.89 -9.36 8.37
N TRP A 176 19.95 -8.18 9.00
CA TRP A 176 18.96 -7.12 8.82
C TRP A 176 18.89 -6.61 7.38
N ARG A 177 20.04 -6.53 6.70
CA ARG A 177 20.09 -6.21 5.27
C ARG A 177 19.45 -7.32 4.45
N GLY A 178 19.73 -8.59 4.77
CA GLY A 178 19.10 -9.74 4.11
C GLY A 178 17.59 -9.78 4.31
N GLU A 179 17.10 -9.50 5.53
CA GLU A 179 15.67 -9.40 5.81
C GLU A 179 15.04 -8.27 4.99
N TYR A 180 15.64 -7.07 5.01
CA TYR A 180 15.17 -5.93 4.23
C TYR A 180 15.02 -6.28 2.75
N LEU A 181 16.09 -6.82 2.13
CA LEU A 181 16.08 -7.23 0.72
C LEU A 181 15.03 -8.30 0.43
N ARG A 182 14.76 -9.21 1.37
CA ARG A 182 13.70 -10.22 1.24
C ARG A 182 12.30 -9.57 1.28
N ARG A 183 12.09 -8.54 2.11
CA ARG A 183 10.80 -7.83 2.23
C ARG A 183 10.45 -7.05 0.96
N ILE A 184 11.44 -6.42 0.34
CA ILE A 184 11.23 -5.66 -0.90
C ILE A 184 11.33 -6.52 -2.16
N ARG A 185 11.73 -7.80 -2.04
CA ARG A 185 11.83 -8.71 -3.19
C ARG A 185 10.47 -8.89 -3.87
N GLY A 186 10.44 -8.71 -5.20
CA GLY A 186 9.22 -8.87 -5.99
C GLY A 186 8.33 -7.62 -6.04
N SER A 187 8.64 -6.59 -5.26
CA SER A 187 8.07 -5.26 -5.45
C SER A 187 8.83 -4.52 -6.55
N ARG A 188 8.14 -3.71 -7.37
CA ARG A 188 8.79 -2.84 -8.37
C ARG A 188 9.34 -1.58 -7.70
N LEU A 189 10.17 -1.73 -6.68
CA LEU A 189 10.79 -0.60 -5.99
C LEU A 189 12.19 -0.37 -6.58
N GLN A 190 12.60 0.90 -6.65
CA GLN A 190 13.98 1.24 -6.97
C GLN A 190 14.78 1.29 -5.66
N GLU A 191 15.89 0.56 -5.60
CA GLU A 191 16.77 0.44 -4.44
C GLU A 191 17.93 1.43 -4.54
N VAL A 192 18.21 2.20 -3.49
CA VAL A 192 19.44 2.99 -3.39
C VAL A 192 20.08 2.85 -1.99
N PRO A 193 21.39 2.60 -1.90
CA PRO A 193 22.12 2.71 -0.65
C PRO A 193 22.20 4.18 -0.22
N VAL A 194 21.43 4.53 0.82
CA VAL A 194 21.49 5.86 1.44
C VAL A 194 22.62 5.87 2.45
N PHE A 195 23.80 6.31 2.02
CA PHE A 195 24.91 6.57 2.92
C PHE A 195 24.69 7.93 3.61
N ASN A 196 24.14 7.93 4.82
CA ASN A 196 24.39 8.99 5.79
C ASN A 196 25.81 8.80 6.35
N LEU A 197 26.81 9.16 5.55
CA LEU A 197 28.17 9.35 6.06
C LEU A 197 28.36 10.84 6.23
N ASP A 198 28.17 11.33 7.45
CA ASP A 198 28.68 12.63 7.86
C ASP A 198 30.17 12.68 7.49
N GLY A 199 30.52 13.61 6.62
CA GLY A 199 31.91 13.87 6.25
C GLY A 199 32.68 14.35 7.47
N LYS A 200 33.45 13.46 8.09
CA LYS A 200 34.65 13.79 8.87
C LYS A 200 35.71 12.72 8.70
N ARG A 201 36.74 13.06 7.92
CA ARG A 201 38.12 12.68 8.22
C ARG A 201 38.94 13.95 8.34
#